data_AF-A0AA35NG38-F1
#
_entry.id   AF-A0AA35NG38-F1
#
_cell.length_a   1.000
_cell.length_b   1.000
_cell.length_c   1.000
_cell.angle_alpha   90.00
_cell.angle_beta   90.00
_cell.angle_gamma   90.00
#
_symmetry.space_group_name_H-M   'P 1'
#
loop_
_entity.id
_entity.type
_entity.pdbx_description
1 polymer ?
#
loop_
_entity_poly.entity_id
_entity_poly.type
_entity_poly.pdbx_seq_one_letter_code
_entity_poly.pdbx_strand_id
1 'polypeptide(L)'
;MSAKYPTNMSCREAFDQLTSCYSIGGQFRNYYRYGDFTSCDKQVSKFKFCMVHGNDPVKVQEWYKEQVSNNKALENSTGIIWQEKDITAKK
;
A
#
# COMPACT_ATOMS: atom_id res chain seq x y z
N MET A 1 20.29 17.62 -6.90
CA MET A 1 19.31 17.32 -5.84
C MET A 1 18.66 15.99 -6.16
N SER A 2 18.85 14.95 -5.35
CA SER A 2 18.17 13.67 -5.58
C SER A 2 16.70 13.83 -5.22
N ALA A 3 15.79 13.66 -6.18
CA ALA A 3 14.36 13.74 -5.92
C ALA A 3 13.97 12.59 -4.98
N LYS A 4 13.51 12.91 -3.76
CA LYS A 4 13.15 11.93 -2.72
C LYS A 4 12.03 10.95 -3.14
N TYR A 5 11.28 11.27 -4.20
CA TYR A 5 10.17 10.48 -4.73
C TYR A 5 10.21 10.45 -6.26
N PRO A 6 9.80 9.32 -6.88
CA PRO A 6 9.77 9.20 -8.32
C PRO A 6 8.76 10.17 -8.94
N THR A 7 9.14 10.74 -10.09
CA THR A 7 8.31 11.66 -10.88
C THR A 7 7.46 10.96 -11.93
N ASN A 8 7.77 9.71 -12.27
CA ASN A 8 7.07 8.94 -13.29
C ASN A 8 6.48 7.67 -12.69
N MET A 9 5.32 7.26 -13.20
CA MET A 9 4.68 5.99 -12.85
C MET A 9 4.32 5.21 -14.11
N SER A 10 4.65 3.92 -14.17
CA SER A 10 4.32 3.06 -15.30
C SER A 10 2.90 2.48 -15.17
N CYS A 11 2.00 2.84 -16.07
CA CYS A 11 0.64 2.30 -16.07
C CYS A 11 0.59 0.83 -16.48
N ARG A 12 1.57 0.37 -17.27
CA ARG A 12 1.73 -1.04 -17.59
C ARG A 12 2.04 -1.86 -16.34
N GLU A 13 2.98 -1.39 -15.53
CA GLU A 13 3.33 -2.07 -14.28
C GLU A 13 2.16 -2.09 -13.29
N ALA A 14 1.40 -0.98 -13.20
CA ALA A 14 0.20 -0.93 -12.36
C ALA A 14 -0.88 -1.91 -12.82
N PHE A 15 -1.03 -2.11 -14.14
CA PHE A 15 -1.93 -3.11 -14.71
C PHE A 15 -1.47 -4.55 -14.43
N ASP A 16 -0.17 -4.84 -14.58
CA ASP A 16 0.38 -6.16 -14.28
C ASP A 16 0.19 -6.52 -12.79
N GLN A 17 0.31 -5.55 -11.89
CA GLN A 17 0.01 -5.74 -10.46
C GLN A 17 -1.48 -6.01 -10.20
N LEU A 18 -2.36 -5.34 -10.95
CA LEU A 18 -3.81 -5.54 -10.84
C LEU A 18 -4.23 -6.93 -11.31
N THR A 19 -3.78 -7.33 -12.50
CA THR A 19 -4.10 -8.65 -13.07
C THR A 19 -3.51 -9.78 -12.24
N SER A 20 -2.31 -9.59 -11.69
CA SER A 20 -1.71 -10.52 -10.74
C SER A 20 -2.55 -10.69 -9.47
N CYS A 21 -3.10 -9.60 -8.92
CA CYS A 21 -3.99 -9.65 -7.75
C CYS A 21 -5.29 -10.42 -8.02
N TYR A 22 -5.89 -10.22 -9.19
CA TYR A 22 -7.10 -10.95 -9.61
C TYR A 22 -6.83 -12.36 -10.14
N SER A 23 -5.57 -12.75 -10.28
CA SER A 23 -5.22 -14.08 -10.77
C SER A 23 -5.79 -15.16 -9.85
N ILE A 24 -6.40 -16.17 -10.47
CA ILE A 24 -7.11 -17.27 -9.80
C ILE A 24 -6.23 -17.95 -8.76
N GLY A 25 -4.93 -18.14 -9.05
CA GLY A 25 -4.00 -18.80 -8.14
C GLY A 25 -3.83 -18.05 -6.81
N GLY A 26 -3.73 -16.72 -6.85
CA GLY A 26 -3.58 -15.89 -5.64
C GLY A 26 -4.89 -15.79 -4.86
N GLN A 27 -6.00 -15.60 -5.58
CA GLN A 27 -7.32 -15.48 -4.99
C GLN A 27 -7.79 -16.76 -4.31
N PHE A 28 -7.50 -17.93 -4.88
CA PHE A 28 -7.85 -19.22 -4.29
C PHE A 28 -7.15 -19.45 -2.93
N ARG A 29 -5.89 -19.04 -2.80
CA ARG A 29 -5.16 -19.16 -1.53
C ARG A 29 -5.75 -18.27 -0.44
N ASN A 30 -6.16 -17.05 -0.79
CA ASN A 30 -6.79 -16.13 0.15
C ASN A 30 -8.16 -16.66 0.60
N TYR A 31 -8.95 -17.13 -0.36
CA TYR A 31 -10.25 -17.75 -0.10
C TYR A 31 -10.14 -18.99 0.80
N TYR A 32 -9.18 -19.88 0.53
CA TYR A 32 -8.95 -21.05 1.38
C TYR A 32 -8.56 -20.68 2.82
N ARG A 33 -7.79 -19.59 3.01
CA ARG A 33 -7.29 -19.20 4.34
C ARG A 33 -8.27 -18.38 5.16
N TYR A 34 -8.97 -17.45 4.51
CA TYR A 34 -9.78 -16.44 5.18
C TYR A 34 -11.27 -16.54 4.84
N GLY A 35 -11.66 -17.38 3.87
CA GLY A 35 -13.05 -17.55 3.43
C GLY A 35 -13.52 -16.52 2.41
N ASP A 36 -12.68 -15.53 2.07
CA ASP A 36 -13.04 -14.42 1.19
C ASP A 36 -11.97 -14.13 0.14
N PHE A 37 -12.40 -13.60 -1.01
CA PHE A 37 -11.50 -13.05 -2.01
C PHE A 37 -10.85 -11.76 -1.53
N THR A 38 -9.60 -11.50 -1.93
CA THR A 38 -8.97 -10.21 -1.61
C THR A 38 -9.59 -9.11 -2.46
N SER A 39 -9.87 -7.98 -1.84
CA SER A 39 -10.56 -6.85 -2.49
C SER A 39 -9.70 -6.08 -3.49
N CYS A 40 -8.37 -6.31 -3.54
CA CYS A 40 -7.43 -5.69 -4.50
C CYS A 40 -7.49 -4.15 -4.62
N ASP A 41 -8.10 -3.43 -3.67
CA ASP A 41 -8.40 -2.00 -3.77
C ASP A 41 -7.15 -1.13 -3.96
N LYS A 42 -6.02 -1.54 -3.37
CA LYS A 42 -4.74 -0.83 -3.50
C LYS A 42 -4.21 -0.87 -4.94
N GLN A 43 -4.35 -2.00 -5.61
CA GLN A 43 -3.92 -2.18 -6.99
C GLN A 43 -4.88 -1.45 -7.95
N VAL A 44 -6.18 -1.53 -7.68
CA VAL A 44 -7.22 -0.82 -8.46
C VAL A 44 -7.01 0.70 -8.37
N SER A 45 -6.82 1.24 -7.16
CA SER A 45 -6.59 2.67 -6.96
C SER A 45 -5.30 3.16 -7.61
N LYS A 46 -4.21 2.38 -7.54
CA LYS A 46 -2.95 2.69 -8.25
C LYS A 46 -3.16 2.72 -9.78
N PHE A 47 -3.88 1.75 -10.34
CA PHE A 47 -4.17 1.70 -11.77
C PHE A 47 -5.06 2.87 -12.22
N LYS A 48 -6.13 3.16 -11.48
CA LYS A 48 -7.01 4.30 -11.73
C LYS A 48 -6.25 5.62 -11.67
N PHE A 49 -5.42 5.80 -10.65
CA PHE A 49 -4.57 6.99 -10.53
C PHE A 49 -3.63 7.13 -11.73
N CYS A 50 -3.01 6.03 -12.20
CA CYS A 50 -2.15 6.07 -13.38
C CYS A 50 -2.89 6.52 -14.64
N MET A 51 -4.08 5.97 -14.88
CA MET A 51 -4.85 6.30 -16.07
C MET A 51 -5.24 7.78 -16.11
N VAL A 52 -5.53 8.39 -14.95
CA VAL A 52 -6.01 9.78 -14.88
C VAL A 52 -4.87 10.79 -14.73
N HIS A 53 -3.80 10.46 -14.00
CA HIS A 53 -2.75 11.40 -13.59
C HIS A 53 -1.33 10.97 -13.97
N GLY A 54 -1.16 9.90 -14.75
CA GLY A 54 0.16 9.36 -15.09
C GLY A 54 1.10 10.32 -15.84
N ASN A 55 0.54 11.34 -16.51
CA ASN A 55 1.33 12.36 -17.22
C ASN A 55 1.79 13.53 -16.31
N ASP A 56 1.19 13.70 -15.12
CA ASP A 56 1.48 14.82 -14.23
C ASP A 56 2.54 14.45 -13.18
N PRO A 57 3.80 14.91 -13.29
CA PRO A 57 4.86 14.46 -12.38
C PRO A 57 4.68 14.93 -10.93
N VAL A 58 4.00 16.07 -10.73
CA VAL A 58 3.73 16.64 -9.39
C VAL A 58 2.73 15.77 -8.63
N LYS A 59 1.62 15.40 -9.26
CA LYS A 59 0.59 14.54 -8.65
C LYS A 59 1.14 13.15 -8.34
N VAL A 60 1.96 12.60 -9.23
CA VAL A 60 2.63 11.31 -9.00
C VAL A 60 3.47 11.37 -7.72
N GLN A 61 4.26 12.42 -7.54
CA GLN A 61 5.05 12.59 -6.31
C GLN A 61 4.18 12.73 -5.06
N GLU A 62 3.07 13.47 -5.13
CA GLU A 62 2.11 13.60 -4.03
C GLU A 62 1.51 12.26 -3.63
N TRP A 63 1.11 11.45 -4.61
CA TRP A 63 0.59 10.11 -4.38
C TRP A 63 1.63 9.22 -3.67
N TYR A 64 2.89 9.24 -4.09
CA TYR A 64 3.95 8.48 -3.41
C TYR A 64 4.22 8.98 -1.98
N LYS A 65 4.12 10.29 -1.73
CA LYS A 65 4.23 10.84 -0.36
C LYS A 65 3.10 10.32 0.53
N GLU A 66 1.88 10.35 0.02
CA GLU A 66 0.68 9.86 0.73
C GLU A 66 0.79 8.37 1.05
N GLN A 67 1.24 7.55 0.09
CA GLN A 67 1.47 6.12 0.33
C GLN A 67 2.49 5.88 1.46
N VAL A 68 3.57 6.67 1.49
CA VAL A 68 4.58 6.57 2.56
C VAL A 68 4.00 7.01 3.92
N SER A 69 3.22 8.08 3.99
CA SER A 69 2.58 8.50 5.24
C SER A 69 1.56 7.46 5.74
N ASN A 70 0.77 6.88 4.85
CA ASN A 70 -0.22 5.86 5.19
C ASN A 70 0.45 4.59 5.71
N ASN A 71 1.53 4.13 5.05
CA ASN A 71 2.29 2.97 5.54
C ASN A 71 2.91 3.24 6.93
N LYS A 72 3.47 4.44 7.15
CA LYS A 72 4.01 4.83 8.47
C LYS A 72 2.92 4.90 9.56
N ALA A 73 1.74 5.40 9.21
CA ALA A 73 0.60 5.43 10.14
C ALA A 73 0.16 4.01 10.53
N LEU A 74 0.16 3.07 9.57
CA LEU A 74 -0.12 1.66 9.81
C LEU A 74 0.97 0.99 10.66
N GLU A 75 2.25 1.29 10.42
CA GLU A 75 3.37 0.81 11.27
C GLU A 75 3.20 1.27 12.71
N ASN A 76 2.89 2.54 12.94
CA ASN A 76 2.65 3.09 14.29
C ASN A 76 1.46 2.42 15.00
N SER A 77 0.48 1.90 14.26
CA SER A 77 -0.65 1.15 14.84
C SER A 77 -0.23 -0.19 15.44
N THR A 78 0.83 -0.84 14.92
CA THR A 78 1.36 -2.10 15.48
C THR A 78 2.20 -1.89 16.75
N GLY A 79 2.65 -0.65 16.99
CA GLY A 79 3.37 -0.25 18.21
C GLY A 79 2.51 -0.20 19.49
N ILE A 80 1.19 -0.37 19.38
CA ILE A 80 0.28 -0.37 20.55
C ILE A 80 0.32 -1.71 21.30
N ILE A 81 0.73 -2.81 20.65
CA ILE A 81 0.66 -4.17 21.21
C ILE A 81 1.82 -4.43 22.20
N TRP A 82 2.92 -3.67 22.10
CA TRP A 82 4.14 -3.84 22.90
C TRP A 82 4.38 -2.67 23.86
N GLN A 83 3.34 -2.20 24.56
CA GLN A 83 3.57 -1.30 25.70
C GLN A 83 3.90 -2.14 26.94
N GLU A 84 5.18 -2.20 27.29
CA GLU A 84 5.62 -2.77 28.55
C GLU A 84 5.04 -1.92 29.68
N LYS A 85 4.24 -2.55 30.56
CA LYS A 85 3.71 -1.87 31.74
C LYS A 85 4.85 -1.72 32.74
N ASP A 86 5.47 -0.54 32.81
CA ASP A 86 6.35 -0.15 33.93
C ASP A 86 5.54 -0.04 35.24
N ILE A 87 5.08 -1.17 35.78
CA ILE A 87 4.40 -1.26 37.08
C ILE A 87 5.26 -2.10 38.02
N THR A 88 6.55 -1.79 38.17
CA THR A 88 7.33 -2.30 39.33
C THR A 88 8.62 -1.52 39.61
N ALA A 89 8.67 -0.20 39.38
CA ALA A 89 9.80 0.64 39.78
C ALA A 89 9.43 1.69 40.85
N LYS A 90 8.46 1.37 41.71
CA LYS A 90 8.23 2.05 42.99
C LYS A 90 8.12 0.99 44.08
N LYS A 91 9.26 0.53 44.57
CA LYS A 91 9.41 -0.06 45.89
C LYS A 91 10.62 0.59 46.55
#